data_AF-A0A928Q017-F1
#
_entry.id   AF-A0A928Q017-F1
#
_cell.length_a   1.000
_cell.length_b   1.000
_cell.length_c   1.000
_cell.angle_alpha   90.00
_cell.angle_beta   90.00
_cell.angle_gamma   90.00
#
_symmetry.space_group_name_H-M   'P 1'
#
loop_
_entity.id
_entity.type
_entity.pdbx_description
1 polymer ?
#
loop_
_entity_poly.entity_id
_entity_poly.type
_entity_poly.pdbx_seq_one_letter_code
_entity_poly.pdbx_strand_id
1 'polypeptide(L)' 'MNIDELAREYEQQYIRLRNKVSALRPLLCVYTGKDLYLLRKRIKVYNDMACECKNTASLLSAYYGEDEYGLH' A
#
# COMPACT_ATOMS: atom_id res chain seq x y z
N MET A 1 -2.74 21.28 -2.05
CA MET A 1 -2.94 19.83 -2.09
C MET A 1 -4.25 19.57 -2.83
N ASN A 2 -4.15 19.19 -4.10
CA ASN A 2 -5.31 18.71 -4.87
C ASN A 2 -5.45 17.18 -4.74
N ILE A 3 -6.57 16.63 -5.20
CA ILE A 3 -6.87 15.20 -5.07
C ILE A 3 -5.90 14.33 -5.90
N ASP A 4 -5.41 14.82 -7.04
CA ASP A 4 -4.42 14.10 -7.85
C ASP A 4 -3.06 14.01 -7.15
N GLU A 5 -2.64 15.08 -6.47
CA GLU A 5 -1.45 15.11 -5.61
C GLU A 5 -1.63 14.11 -4.47
N LEU A 6 -2.80 14.07 -3.83
CA LEU A 6 -3.10 13.11 -2.77
C LEU A 6 -3.08 11.66 -3.29
N ALA A 7 -3.65 11.39 -4.47
CA ALA A 7 -3.59 10.08 -5.11
C ALA A 7 -2.15 9.64 -5.39
N ARG A 8 -1.32 10.55 -5.91
CA ARG A 8 0.11 10.30 -6.13
C ARG A 8 0.86 10.03 -4.83
N GLU A 9 0.53 10.73 -3.75
CA GLU A 9 1.12 10.47 -2.43
C GLU A 9 0.77 9.06 -1.94
N TYR A 10 -0.48 8.63 -2.06
CA TYR A 10 -0.89 7.26 -1.71
C TYR A 10 -0.16 6.20 -2.56
N GLU A 11 0.04 6.43 -3.86
CA GLU A 11 0.82 5.53 -4.72
C GLU A 11 2.31 5.47 -4.29
N GLN A 12 2.89 6.61 -3.91
CA GLN A 12 4.26 6.63 -3.36
C GLN A 12 4.35 5.86 -2.04
N GLN A 13 3.35 5.97 -1.16
CA GLN A 13 3.31 5.19 0.08
C GLN A 13 3.17 3.69 -0.19
N TYR A 14 2.35 3.30 -1.17
CA TYR A 14 2.27 1.92 -1.65
C TYR A 14 3.64 1.38 -2.04
N ILE A 15 4.37 2.11 -2.90
CA ILE A 15 5.71 1.72 -3.36
C ILE A 15 6.68 1.57 -2.18
N ARG A 16 6.69 2.54 -1.25
CA ARG A 16 7.55 2.49 -0.05
C ARG A 16 7.25 1.27 0.82
N LEU A 17 5.96 0.95 1.04
CA LEU A 17 5.55 -0.21 1.83
C LEU A 17 5.91 -1.52 1.14
N ARG A 18 5.74 -1.61 -0.18
CA ARG A 18 6.16 -2.77 -0.97
C ARG A 18 7.66 -3.00 -0.90
N ASN A 19 8.47 -1.94 -0.98
CA ASN A 19 9.92 -2.03 -0.81
C ASN A 19 10.30 -2.54 0.58
N LYS A 20 9.63 -2.07 1.64
CA LYS A 20 9.82 -2.58 3.01
C LYS A 20 9.48 -4.07 3.10
N VAL A 21 8.37 -4.51 2.53
CA VAL A 21 8.01 -5.94 2.51
C VAL A 21 9.06 -6.77 1.78
N SER A 22 9.51 -6.31 0.61
CA SER A 22 10.56 -6.99 -0.17
C SER A 22 11.86 -7.12 0.63
N ALA A 23 12.27 -6.08 1.34
CA ALA A 23 13.47 -6.11 2.19
C ALA A 23 13.33 -7.06 3.40
N LEU A 24 12.11 -7.26 3.91
CA LEU A 24 11.86 -8.14 5.06
C LEU A 24 11.72 -9.63 4.68
N ARG A 25 11.33 -9.94 3.44
CA ARG A 25 11.10 -11.32 3.00
C ARG A 25 12.29 -12.27 3.19
N PRO A 26 13.54 -11.89 2.87
CA PRO A 26 14.69 -12.77 3.08
C PRO A 26 14.88 -13.18 4.56
N LEU A 27 14.49 -12.32 5.51
CA LEU A 27 14.62 -12.60 6.94
C LEU A 27 13.71 -13.75 7.40
N LEU A 28 12.66 -14.10 6.63
CA LEU A 28 11.79 -15.24 6.93
C LEU A 28 12.54 -16.59 6.91
N CYS A 29 13.65 -16.67 6.18
CA CYS A 29 14.49 -17.87 6.11
C CYS A 29 15.52 -17.93 7.25
N VAL A 30 15.74 -16.83 7.97
CA VAL A 30 16.76 -16.71 9.02
C VAL A 30 16.12 -16.74 10.41
N TYR A 31 14.97 -16.07 10.58
CA TYR A 31 14.34 -15.92 11.87
C TYR A 31 13.57 -17.19 12.25
N THR A 32 13.52 -17.49 13.54
CA THR A 32 12.81 -18.66 14.09
C THR A 32 11.96 -18.28 15.30
N GLY A 33 11.11 -19.20 15.76
CA GLY A 33 10.32 -19.05 16.99
C GLY A 33 9.51 -17.75 17.04
N LYS A 34 9.63 -17.03 18.15
CA LYS A 34 8.88 -15.78 18.42
C LYS A 34 9.22 -14.67 17.42
N ASP A 35 10.49 -14.56 17.03
CA ASP A 35 10.92 -13.50 16.12
C ASP A 35 10.36 -13.72 14.71
N LEU A 36 10.29 -14.98 14.25
CA LEU A 36 9.64 -15.33 13.00
C LEU A 36 8.14 -14.98 13.02
N TYR A 37 7.46 -15.26 14.14
CA TYR A 37 6.05 -14.90 14.32
C TYR A 37 5.84 -13.38 14.23
N LEU A 38 6.67 -12.59 14.92
CA LEU A 38 6.60 -11.13 14.88
C LEU A 38 6.93 -10.56 13.49
N LEU A 39 7.92 -11.13 12.80
CA LEU A 39 8.28 -10.75 11.44
C LEU A 39 7.11 -11.00 10.47
N ARG A 40 6.48 -12.18 10.52
CA ARG A 40 5.30 -12.50 9.70
C ARG A 40 4.15 -11.52 9.96
N LYS A 41 3.88 -11.21 11.23
CA LYS A 41 2.84 -10.24 11.61
C LYS A 41 3.16 -8.84 11.05
N ARG A 42 4.41 -8.40 11.14
CA ARG A 42 4.85 -7.10 10.60
C ARG A 42 4.73 -7.05 9.07
N ILE A 43 5.16 -8.11 8.37
CA ILE A 43 5.01 -8.22 6.91
C ILE A 43 3.53 -8.17 6.50
N LYS A 44 2.65 -8.87 7.22
CA LYS A 44 1.21 -8.83 6.98
C LYS A 44 0.68 -7.40 7.09
N VAL A 45 0.99 -6.73 8.21
CA VAL A 45 0.55 -5.35 8.47
C VAL A 45 1.03 -4.37 7.39
N TYR A 46 2.28 -4.48 6.91
CA TYR A 46 2.75 -3.64 5.79
C TYR A 46 2.09 -3.97 4.45
N ASN A 47 1.78 -5.24 4.18
CA ASN A 47 1.02 -5.60 2.98
C ASN A 47 -0.41 -5.08 3.04
N ASP A 48 -1.09 -5.22 4.18
CA ASP A 48 -2.46 -4.71 4.38
C ASP A 48 -2.49 -3.19 4.15
N MET A 49 -1.56 -2.44 4.77
CA MET A 49 -1.42 -1.00 4.53
C MET A 49 -1.12 -0.65 3.07
N ALA A 50 -0.29 -1.44 2.39
CA ALA A 50 0.02 -1.21 0.98
C ALA A 50 -1.24 -1.39 0.12
N CYS A 51 -2.02 -2.44 0.35
CA CYS A 51 -3.29 -2.66 -0.33
C CYS A 51 -4.24 -1.49 -0.13
N GLU A 52 -4.39 -1.00 1.11
CA GLU A 52 -5.22 0.17 1.40
C GLU A 52 -4.72 1.42 0.65
N CYS A 53 -3.41 1.70 0.67
CA CYS A 53 -2.86 2.84 -0.07
C CYS A 53 -3.17 2.76 -1.56
N LYS A 54 -3.06 1.57 -2.17
CA LYS A 54 -3.39 1.36 -3.58
C LYS A 54 -4.88 1.55 -3.84
N ASN A 55 -5.74 1.02 -2.98
CA ASN A 55 -7.19 1.18 -3.10
C ASN A 55 -7.59 2.65 -3.00
N THR A 56 -7.04 3.38 -2.04
CA THR A 56 -7.28 4.82 -1.87
C THR A 56 -6.76 5.61 -3.07
N ALA A 57 -5.55 5.33 -3.57
CA ALA A 57 -5.02 5.98 -4.77
C ALA A 57 -5.94 5.77 -5.99
N SER A 58 -6.43 4.54 -6.21
CA SER A 58 -7.38 4.23 -7.27
C SER A 58 -8.70 4.98 -7.11
N LEU A 59 -9.25 5.03 -5.89
CA LEU A 59 -10.49 5.76 -5.60
C LEU A 59 -10.36 7.26 -5.86
N LEU A 60 -9.26 7.86 -5.40
CA LEU A 60 -8.99 9.29 -5.59
C LEU A 60 -8.75 9.62 -7.06
N SER A 61 -8.07 8.75 -7.80
CA SER A 61 -7.83 8.93 -9.23
C SER A 61 -9.12 8.78 -10.06
N ALA A 62 -10.06 7.96 -9.60
CA ALA A 62 -11.37 7.78 -10.24
C ALA A 62 -12.37 8.90 -9.91
N TYR A 63 -12.16 9.64 -8.81
CA TYR A 63 -13.10 10.63 -8.28
C TYR A 63 -13.45 11.76 -9.26
N TYR A 64 -12.55 12.13 -10.17
CA TYR A 64 -12.84 13.09 -11.26
C TYR A 64 -13.15 12.44 -12.61
N GLY A 65 -12.93 11.13 -12.76
CA GLY A 65 -13.23 10.40 -13.99
C GLY A 65 -14.72 10.14 -14.21
N GLU A 66 -15.51 10.10 -13.14
CA GLU A 66 -16.97 9.94 -13.20
C GLU A 66 -17.70 11.29 -13.33
N ASP A 67 -17.16 12.37 -12.77
CA ASP A 67 -17.79 13.70 -12.82
C ASP A 67 -17.58 14.45 -14.15
N GLU A 68 -16.55 14.09 -14.93
CA GLU A 68 -16.28 14.71 -16.24
C GLU A 68 -17.12 14.12 -17.40
N TYR A 69 -17.78 12.99 -17.16
CA TYR A 69 -18.72 12.35 -18.09
C TYR A 69 -20.07 12.14 -17.42
N GLY A 70 -20.87 13.21 -17.32
CA GLY A 70 -22.28 13.12 -16.93
C GLY A 70 -23.03 12.09 -17.77
N LEU A 71 -23.15 10.86 -17.27
CA LEU A 71 -23.96 9.79 -17.83
C LEU A 71 -24.93 9.31 -16.74
N HIS A 72 -26.07 10.00 -16.73
CA HIS A 72 -27.40 9.65 -16.23
C HIS A 72 -27.56 8.84 -14.93
#